data_AF-A0A8B8A2A5-F1
#
_entry.id   AF-A0A8B8A2A5-F1
#
_cell.length_a   1.000
_cell.length_b   1.000
_cell.length_c   1.000
_cell.angle_alpha   90.00
_cell.angle_beta   90.00
_cell.angle_gamma   90.00
#
_symmetry.space_group_name_H-M   'P 1'
#
loop_
_entity.id
_entity.type
_entity.pdbx_description
1 polymer ?
#
loop_
_entity_poly.entity_id
_entity_poly.type
_entity_poly.pdbx_seq_one_letter_code
_entity_poly.pdbx_strand_id
1 'polypeptide(L)'
;MSARRIVRATKKRIILAFLILIAVLYTGFVVFGQGFVVSKTDTLLKKVFSKDAVSSGHEVVGPLDTRQPVLGSNTSSDNNASQSFNATLSDDRATIQGMPEMKQEDEAEFLQRMANVQNVRHDLIRRRCADTYNITEQVDFRRDREKILSWKKFYEHAYANDDFKFIICRVLKVGSFSWRKVIRSLYDKGSPAFKKKQKMGDYPIREYDNETFLVELENYTKILFVREPFARLLSAYRDKYVELRHFPYYKPIGSKIIQAFRQGATRRQINSGKPTFEEFVKWLVRDPDNREGDYHWRPLFDWYHPCEMHYDYIGKLETATEDARYIFKMLGIDKLETYPSTETHHKFSSTKDVLKQYYSQISPELVPKIVYRYREEFVLFNYSVPQTLSDIWS
;
A
#
# COMPACT_ATOMS: atom_id res chain seq x y z
N MET A 1 27.85 65.32 -21.21
CA MET A 1 27.64 63.85 -21.19
C MET A 1 26.44 63.50 -22.07
N SER A 2 26.63 62.64 -23.10
CA SER A 2 25.59 62.35 -24.10
C SER A 2 24.34 61.69 -23.50
N ALA A 3 23.15 62.18 -23.85
CA ALA A 3 21.83 61.67 -23.43
C ALA A 3 21.68 60.14 -23.60
N ARG A 4 22.39 59.53 -24.56
CA ARG A 4 22.40 58.07 -24.77
C ARG A 4 23.03 57.28 -23.61
N ARG A 5 23.98 57.85 -22.87
CA ARG A 5 24.59 57.20 -21.68
C ARG A 5 23.65 57.24 -20.48
N ILE A 6 22.89 58.33 -20.32
CA ILE A 6 21.90 58.48 -19.23
C ILE A 6 20.75 57.49 -19.43
N VAL A 7 20.18 57.39 -20.64
CA VAL A 7 19.09 56.45 -20.94
C VAL A 7 19.50 54.98 -20.74
N ARG A 8 20.74 54.61 -21.10
CA ARG A 8 21.26 53.24 -20.87
C ARG A 8 21.48 52.95 -19.38
N ALA A 9 21.96 53.92 -18.60
CA ALA A 9 22.13 53.77 -17.15
C ALA A 9 20.77 53.63 -16.44
N THR A 10 19.77 54.41 -16.83
CA THR A 10 18.41 54.33 -16.28
C THR A 10 17.73 53.00 -16.62
N LYS A 11 17.85 52.51 -17.87
CA LYS A 11 17.33 51.18 -18.24
C LYS A 11 17.99 50.04 -17.45
N LYS A 12 19.31 50.08 -17.23
CA LYS A 12 20.00 49.06 -16.42
C LYS A 12 19.54 49.07 -14.96
N ARG A 13 19.31 50.26 -14.38
CA ARG A 13 18.80 50.39 -13.00
C ARG A 13 17.37 49.87 -12.85
N ILE A 14 16.50 50.11 -13.84
CA ILE A 14 15.13 49.58 -13.84
C ILE A 14 15.13 48.05 -13.96
N ILE A 15 15.93 47.47 -14.86
CA ILE A 15 16.04 46.02 -15.01
C ILE A 15 16.58 45.37 -13.73
N LEU A 16 17.59 45.97 -13.10
CA LEU A 16 18.15 45.47 -11.85
C LEU A 16 17.13 45.52 -10.70
N ALA A 17 16.36 46.61 -10.59
CA ALA A 17 15.29 46.73 -9.60
C ALA A 17 14.19 45.66 -9.83
N PHE A 18 13.86 45.37 -11.08
CA PHE A 18 12.87 44.34 -11.43
C PHE A 18 13.35 42.93 -11.09
N LEU A 19 14.64 42.63 -11.33
CA LEU A 19 15.24 41.34 -10.97
C LEU A 19 15.34 41.14 -9.45
N ILE A 20 15.65 42.21 -8.71
CA ILE A 20 15.65 42.17 -7.23
C ILE A 20 14.24 41.93 -6.70
N LEU A 21 13.22 42.59 -7.26
CA LEU A 21 11.83 42.38 -6.86
C LEU A 21 11.38 40.93 -7.12
N ILE A 22 11.72 40.36 -8.27
CA ILE A 22 11.45 38.95 -8.58
C ILE A 22 12.18 38.02 -7.60
N ALA A 23 13.44 38.29 -7.28
CA ALA A 23 14.21 37.49 -6.33
C ALA A 23 13.64 37.57 -4.91
N VAL A 24 13.19 38.75 -4.46
CA VAL A 24 12.55 38.95 -3.15
C VAL A 24 11.18 38.27 -3.09
N LEU A 25 10.38 38.35 -4.15
CA LEU A 25 9.10 37.65 -4.24
C LEU A 25 9.30 36.13 -4.27
N TYR A 26 10.31 35.63 -5.00
CA TYR A 26 10.60 34.20 -5.10
C TYR A 26 11.15 33.65 -3.78
N THR A 27 12.07 34.36 -3.12
CA THR A 27 12.60 33.97 -1.80
C THR A 27 11.53 34.07 -0.72
N GLY A 28 10.69 35.11 -0.74
CA GLY A 28 9.52 35.22 0.13
C GLY A 28 8.54 34.06 -0.06
N PHE A 29 8.23 33.68 -1.30
CA PHE A 29 7.33 32.57 -1.60
C PHE A 29 7.91 31.21 -1.17
N VAL A 30 9.23 31.01 -1.31
CA VAL A 30 9.91 29.77 -0.88
C VAL A 30 10.00 29.68 0.64
N VAL A 31 10.38 30.75 1.34
CA VAL A 31 10.57 30.75 2.80
C VAL A 31 9.23 30.72 3.54
N PHE A 32 8.28 31.58 3.17
CA PHE A 32 6.95 31.59 3.80
C PHE A 32 6.09 30.41 3.34
N GLY A 33 6.21 29.98 2.09
CA GLY A 33 5.49 28.80 1.57
C GLY A 33 5.92 27.51 2.26
N GLN A 34 7.21 27.30 2.52
CA GLN A 34 7.68 26.12 3.24
C GLN A 34 7.24 26.12 4.71
N GLY A 35 7.38 27.25 5.42
CA GLY A 35 6.96 27.35 6.83
C GLY A 35 5.44 27.21 7.03
N PHE A 36 4.64 27.78 6.13
CA PHE A 36 3.18 27.70 6.20
C PHE A 36 2.64 26.31 5.86
N VAL A 37 3.26 25.61 4.90
CA VAL A 37 2.89 24.22 4.56
C VAL A 37 3.27 23.25 5.69
N VAL A 38 4.42 23.42 6.33
CA VAL A 38 4.82 22.61 7.50
C VAL A 38 3.86 22.83 8.68
N SER A 39 3.53 24.08 9.01
CA SER A 39 2.58 24.39 10.09
C SER A 39 1.15 23.86 9.83
N LYS A 40 0.67 23.94 8.58
CA LYS A 40 -0.62 23.35 8.19
C LYS A 40 -0.60 21.82 8.23
N THR A 41 0.46 21.18 7.75
CA THR A 41 0.58 19.72 7.78
C THR A 41 0.64 19.21 9.23
N ASP A 42 1.41 19.85 10.12
CA ASP A 42 1.43 19.49 11.54
C ASP A 42 0.06 19.68 12.23
N THR A 43 -0.63 20.78 11.93
CA THR A 43 -1.96 21.06 12.50
C THR A 43 -3.01 20.07 11.98
N LEU A 44 -2.93 19.69 10.70
CA LEU A 44 -3.85 18.72 10.10
C LEU A 44 -3.54 17.29 10.53
N LEU A 45 -2.27 16.89 10.64
CA LEU A 45 -1.86 15.60 11.20
C LEU A 45 -2.34 15.48 12.65
N LYS A 46 -2.18 16.54 13.46
CA LYS A 46 -2.77 16.59 14.80
C LYS A 46 -4.29 16.47 14.74
N LYS A 47 -4.99 17.14 13.82
CA LYS A 47 -6.46 17.03 13.72
C LYS A 47 -6.95 15.64 13.29
N VAL A 48 -6.23 14.98 12.39
CA VAL A 48 -6.52 13.62 11.91
C VAL A 48 -6.23 12.60 13.01
N PHE A 49 -5.06 12.67 13.65
CA PHE A 49 -4.61 11.66 14.61
C PHE A 49 -4.93 11.97 16.09
N SER A 50 -5.39 13.18 16.44
CA SER A 50 -5.80 13.52 17.82
C SER A 50 -7.15 12.93 18.23
N LYS A 51 -8.05 12.67 17.27
CA LYS A 51 -9.30 11.95 17.55
C LYS A 51 -9.07 10.46 17.78
N ASP A 52 -7.94 9.93 17.31
CA ASP A 52 -7.63 8.50 17.30
C ASP A 52 -6.72 8.07 18.47
N ALA A 53 -6.23 9.02 19.27
CA ALA A 53 -5.31 8.76 20.38
C ALA A 53 -5.96 8.11 21.62
N VAL A 54 -7.25 7.78 21.57
CA VAL A 54 -7.95 7.05 22.64
C VAL A 54 -8.30 5.65 22.14
N SER A 55 -7.30 4.76 22.03
CA SER A 55 -7.43 3.28 21.97
C SER A 55 -6.18 2.63 21.34
N SER A 56 -4.98 2.91 21.86
CA SER A 56 -3.80 2.06 21.60
C SER A 56 -3.24 1.52 22.91
N GLY A 57 -4.12 0.89 23.70
CA GLY A 57 -3.69 -0.11 24.67
C GLY A 57 -3.28 -1.36 23.92
N HIS A 58 -2.03 -1.80 24.09
CA HIS A 58 -1.62 -3.15 23.73
C HIS A 58 -2.45 -4.13 24.56
N GLU A 59 -3.53 -4.68 24.01
CA GLU A 59 -4.08 -5.93 24.51
C GLU A 59 -3.20 -7.07 24.00
N VAL A 60 -2.17 -7.36 24.79
CA VAL A 60 -1.52 -8.66 24.77
C VAL A 60 -2.55 -9.65 25.32
N VAL A 61 -3.13 -10.46 24.44
CA VAL A 61 -3.91 -11.63 24.85
C VAL A 61 -2.94 -12.58 25.55
N GLY A 62 -2.91 -12.52 26.89
CA GLY A 62 -2.19 -13.47 27.72
C GLY A 62 -2.90 -14.83 27.73
N PRO A 63 -2.17 -15.94 27.98
CA PRO A 63 -2.76 -17.26 28.00
C PRO A 63 -3.72 -17.41 29.19
N LEU A 64 -4.87 -18.05 28.92
CA LEU A 64 -5.87 -18.42 29.91
C LEU A 64 -5.27 -19.27 31.03
N ASP A 65 -5.59 -18.84 32.25
CA ASP A 65 -5.28 -19.41 33.54
C ASP A 65 -5.68 -20.90 33.64
N THR A 66 -4.77 -21.68 34.25
CA THR A 66 -4.87 -23.12 34.43
C THR A 66 -5.42 -23.41 35.81
N ARG A 67 -6.63 -23.97 35.90
CA ARG A 67 -7.08 -24.64 37.13
C ARG A 67 -6.69 -26.12 37.08
N GLN A 68 -5.72 -26.49 37.91
CA GLN A 68 -5.45 -27.88 38.30
C GLN A 68 -6.64 -28.49 39.05
N PRO A 69 -6.67 -29.83 39.13
CA PRO A 69 -6.82 -30.48 40.42
C PRO A 69 -5.63 -31.39 40.77
N VAL A 70 -5.39 -31.42 42.07
CA VAL A 70 -4.40 -32.18 42.85
C VAL A 70 -4.58 -33.69 42.73
N LEU A 71 -3.47 -34.41 42.54
CA LEU A 71 -3.14 -35.81 42.92
C LEU A 71 -1.69 -36.02 42.43
N GLY A 72 -0.70 -36.58 43.12
CA GLY A 72 -0.58 -37.32 44.36
C GLY A 72 0.75 -38.07 44.26
N SER A 73 1.68 -37.79 45.20
CA SER A 73 2.72 -38.67 45.78
C SER A 73 3.58 -39.65 44.96
N ASN A 74 4.88 -39.64 45.33
CA ASN A 74 5.90 -40.73 45.38
C ASN A 74 7.08 -40.53 44.40
N THR A 75 8.28 -40.13 44.83
CA THR A 75 9.34 -40.78 45.67
C THR A 75 10.15 -41.88 44.98
N SER A 76 11.44 -41.91 45.35
CA SER A 76 12.56 -42.81 45.00
C SER A 76 13.39 -42.41 43.76
N SER A 77 14.62 -41.88 43.87
CA SER A 77 15.88 -42.33 44.52
C SER A 77 16.66 -43.32 43.65
N ASP A 78 17.81 -42.87 43.13
CA ASP A 78 19.15 -43.46 43.34
C ASP A 78 19.60 -44.29 42.11
N ASN A 79 20.85 -44.51 41.77
CA ASN A 79 22.17 -43.88 41.96
C ASN A 79 23.12 -44.74 41.10
N ASN A 80 24.22 -44.14 40.62
CA ASN A 80 25.49 -44.79 40.22
C ASN A 80 25.47 -45.78 39.04
N ALA A 81 26.59 -46.11 38.39
CA ALA A 81 27.84 -45.47 38.02
C ALA A 81 28.65 -46.56 37.28
N SER A 82 29.53 -46.13 36.38
CA SER A 82 30.79 -46.81 36.00
C SER A 82 30.79 -47.82 34.83
N GLN A 83 31.38 -47.31 33.75
CA GLN A 83 32.51 -47.87 32.99
C GLN A 83 32.28 -49.06 32.03
N SER A 84 32.44 -48.77 30.74
CA SER A 84 33.56 -49.31 29.96
C SER A 84 33.73 -48.55 28.63
N PHE A 85 34.96 -48.09 28.40
CA PHE A 85 35.44 -47.49 27.16
C PHE A 85 35.40 -48.49 25.99
N ASN A 86 34.89 -48.07 24.85
CA ASN A 86 35.39 -48.51 23.54
C ASN A 86 35.15 -47.40 22.51
N ALA A 87 36.25 -46.83 22.03
CA ALA A 87 36.26 -45.79 21.03
C ALA A 87 35.94 -46.38 19.65
N THR A 88 34.89 -45.87 19.01
CA THR A 88 34.71 -45.96 17.55
C THR A 88 34.22 -44.61 17.06
N LEU A 89 34.98 -44.03 16.14
CA LEU A 89 34.69 -42.77 15.45
C LEU A 89 33.41 -42.93 14.61
N SER A 90 32.34 -42.22 14.93
CA SER A 90 31.20 -42.05 14.04
C SER A 90 30.43 -40.75 14.31
N ASP A 91 30.50 -39.86 13.33
CA ASP A 91 29.43 -38.98 12.84
C ASP A 91 28.65 -38.17 13.89
N ASP A 92 29.11 -36.94 14.15
CA ASP A 92 28.40 -35.92 14.93
C ASP A 92 27.14 -35.43 14.18
N ARG A 93 26.08 -36.23 14.20
CA ARG A 93 24.71 -35.78 13.91
C ARG A 93 23.98 -35.60 15.24
N ALA A 94 24.31 -34.51 15.93
CA ALA A 94 23.55 -34.05 17.08
C ALA A 94 22.09 -33.83 16.67
N THR A 95 21.21 -34.69 17.20
CA THR A 95 19.77 -34.61 17.03
C THR A 95 19.28 -33.40 17.82
N ILE A 96 18.88 -32.34 17.12
CA ILE A 96 18.15 -31.21 17.72
C ILE A 96 16.73 -31.71 18.02
N GLN A 97 16.55 -32.40 19.14
CA GLN A 97 15.24 -32.70 19.72
C GLN A 97 14.91 -31.60 20.73
N GLY A 98 13.83 -30.85 20.49
CA GLY A 98 13.31 -29.91 21.50
C GLY A 98 12.79 -28.56 21.00
N MET A 99 12.52 -28.36 19.71
CA MET A 99 11.60 -27.27 19.34
C MET A 99 10.17 -27.75 19.60
N PRO A 100 9.34 -27.02 20.37
CA PRO A 100 7.93 -27.36 20.50
C PRO A 100 7.31 -27.38 19.10
N GLU A 101 6.70 -28.50 18.75
CA GLU A 101 5.94 -28.66 17.52
C GLU A 101 4.86 -27.57 17.51
N MET A 102 4.98 -26.58 16.61
CA MET A 102 3.90 -25.62 16.38
C MET A 102 2.69 -26.45 15.99
N LYS A 103 1.65 -26.48 16.84
CA LYS A 103 0.37 -27.07 16.47
C LYS A 103 -0.06 -26.44 15.15
N GLN A 104 -0.17 -27.28 14.13
CA GLN A 104 -0.71 -26.87 12.84
C GLN A 104 -2.16 -26.48 13.09
N GLU A 105 -2.48 -25.20 12.90
CA GLU A 105 -3.85 -24.68 12.98
C GLU A 105 -4.74 -25.53 12.07
N ASP A 106 -5.84 -26.06 12.61
CA ASP A 106 -6.77 -26.84 11.81
C ASP A 106 -7.61 -25.94 10.89
N GLU A 107 -8.26 -26.52 9.88
CA GLU A 107 -9.01 -25.74 8.89
C GLU A 107 -10.16 -24.93 9.53
N ALA A 108 -10.83 -25.47 10.54
CA ALA A 108 -11.95 -24.79 11.19
C ALA A 108 -11.46 -23.60 12.03
N GLU A 109 -10.37 -23.78 12.77
CA GLU A 109 -9.67 -22.72 13.50
C GLU A 109 -9.22 -21.60 12.55
N PHE A 110 -8.60 -21.96 11.42
CA PHE A 110 -8.17 -21.01 10.38
C PHE A 110 -9.34 -20.20 9.83
N LEU A 111 -10.44 -20.87 9.44
CA LEU A 111 -11.62 -20.20 8.90
C LEU A 111 -12.25 -19.26 9.94
N GLN A 112 -12.36 -19.69 11.19
CA GLN A 112 -12.90 -18.87 12.27
C GLN A 112 -12.01 -17.64 12.56
N ARG A 113 -10.69 -17.82 12.59
CA ARG A 113 -9.75 -16.71 12.78
C ARG A 113 -9.86 -15.69 11.66
N MET A 114 -9.90 -16.14 10.41
CA MET A 114 -9.99 -15.24 9.25
C MET A 114 -11.34 -14.52 9.17
N ALA A 115 -12.44 -15.18 9.56
CA ALA A 115 -13.74 -14.51 9.73
C ALA A 115 -13.67 -13.39 10.78
N ASN A 116 -13.03 -13.65 11.93
CA ASN A 116 -12.84 -12.63 12.97
C ASN A 116 -11.97 -11.47 12.47
N VAL A 117 -10.90 -11.75 11.73
CA VAL A 117 -10.06 -10.72 11.10
C VAL A 117 -10.88 -9.82 10.18
N GLN A 118 -11.79 -10.37 9.38
CA GLN A 118 -12.65 -9.57 8.50
C GLN A 118 -13.68 -8.75 9.25
N ASN A 119 -14.30 -9.30 10.30
CA ASN A 119 -15.21 -8.54 11.16
C ASN A 119 -14.51 -7.31 11.75
N VAL A 120 -13.30 -7.49 12.30
CA VAL A 120 -12.50 -6.39 12.85
C VAL A 120 -12.15 -5.35 11.77
N ARG A 121 -11.76 -5.79 10.57
CA ARG A 121 -11.42 -4.89 9.45
C ARG A 121 -12.64 -4.06 9.00
N HIS A 122 -13.80 -4.69 8.84
CA HIS A 122 -15.04 -4.02 8.46
C HIS A 122 -15.51 -3.03 9.53
N ASP A 123 -15.51 -3.43 10.80
CA ASP A 123 -15.95 -2.57 11.90
C ASP A 123 -15.04 -1.37 12.09
N LEU A 124 -13.73 -1.54 11.90
CA LEU A 124 -12.81 -0.41 11.94
C LEU A 124 -13.12 0.58 10.82
N ILE A 125 -13.25 0.11 9.57
CA ILE A 125 -13.51 1.00 8.44
C ILE A 125 -14.82 1.75 8.63
N ARG A 126 -15.90 1.05 8.99
CA ARG A 126 -17.21 1.68 9.26
C ARG A 126 -17.12 2.76 10.33
N ARG A 127 -16.50 2.45 11.48
CA ARG A 127 -16.31 3.43 12.57
C ARG A 127 -15.49 4.63 12.11
N ARG A 128 -14.34 4.40 11.48
CA ARG A 128 -13.46 5.49 11.02
C ARG A 128 -14.10 6.35 9.94
N CYS A 129 -14.91 5.74 9.07
CA CYS A 129 -15.68 6.48 8.07
C CYS A 129 -16.74 7.37 8.71
N ALA A 130 -17.45 6.88 9.74
CA ALA A 130 -18.39 7.68 10.51
C ALA A 130 -17.67 8.82 11.27
N ASP A 131 -16.61 8.52 12.00
CA ASP A 131 -15.92 9.47 12.88
C ASP A 131 -15.18 10.58 12.11
N THR A 132 -14.61 10.23 10.95
CA THR A 132 -13.74 11.13 10.17
C THR A 132 -14.50 11.85 9.07
N TYR A 133 -15.44 11.19 8.39
CA TYR A 133 -16.11 11.72 7.20
C TYR A 133 -17.62 11.88 7.36
N ASN A 134 -18.20 11.51 8.51
CA ASN A 134 -19.63 11.49 8.73
C ASN A 134 -20.37 10.63 7.70
N ILE A 135 -19.73 9.53 7.27
CA ILE A 135 -20.32 8.52 6.37
C ILE A 135 -20.72 7.33 7.23
N THR A 136 -22.02 7.21 7.50
CA THR A 136 -22.59 6.15 8.35
C THR A 136 -23.32 5.07 7.56
N GLU A 137 -23.67 5.35 6.30
CA GLU A 137 -24.43 4.45 5.44
C GLU A 137 -23.61 4.04 4.23
N GLN A 138 -23.70 2.76 3.89
CA GLN A 138 -23.20 2.24 2.62
C GLN A 138 -24.24 2.50 1.52
N VAL A 139 -23.80 2.52 0.26
CA VAL A 139 -24.70 2.76 -0.87
C VAL A 139 -25.76 1.68 -1.01
N ASP A 140 -26.93 2.13 -1.46
CA ASP A 140 -28.07 1.29 -1.83
C ASP A 140 -28.16 1.25 -3.36
N PHE A 141 -28.04 0.06 -3.96
CA PHE A 141 -28.01 -0.08 -5.42
C PHE A 141 -29.30 0.39 -6.13
N ARG A 142 -30.44 0.45 -5.42
CA ARG A 142 -31.71 0.94 -5.96
C ARG A 142 -31.82 2.45 -5.82
N ARG A 143 -31.49 3.00 -4.65
CA ARG A 143 -31.62 4.45 -4.35
C ARG A 143 -30.47 5.28 -4.91
N ASP A 144 -29.25 4.76 -4.90
CA ASP A 144 -28.02 5.47 -5.25
C ASP A 144 -27.51 5.17 -6.67
N ARG A 145 -28.38 4.68 -7.57
CA ARG A 145 -28.00 4.21 -8.91
C ARG A 145 -27.13 5.20 -9.69
N GLU A 146 -27.53 6.46 -9.79
CA GLU A 146 -26.77 7.49 -10.53
C GLU A 146 -25.41 7.79 -9.89
N LYS A 147 -25.35 7.78 -8.56
CA LYS A 147 -24.09 7.94 -7.81
C LYS A 147 -23.15 6.78 -8.09
N ILE A 148 -23.64 5.54 -8.05
CA ILE A 148 -22.85 4.34 -8.36
C ILE A 148 -22.38 4.38 -9.82
N LEU A 149 -23.25 4.77 -10.76
CA LEU A 149 -22.86 4.94 -12.17
C LEU A 149 -21.76 5.98 -12.37
N SER A 150 -21.77 7.06 -11.58
CA SER A 150 -20.68 8.05 -11.60
C SER A 150 -19.32 7.45 -11.19
N TRP A 151 -19.33 6.33 -10.48
CA TRP A 151 -18.13 5.64 -10.03
C TRP A 151 -17.58 4.63 -11.03
N LYS A 152 -18.31 4.30 -12.09
CA LYS A 152 -17.97 3.25 -13.07
C LYS A 152 -16.51 3.33 -13.57
N LYS A 153 -16.01 4.54 -13.84
CA LYS A 153 -14.62 4.78 -14.28
C LYS A 153 -13.54 4.29 -13.29
N PHE A 154 -13.86 4.17 -12.01
CA PHE A 154 -12.92 3.66 -11.00
C PHE A 154 -12.93 2.13 -10.93
N TYR A 155 -14.04 1.50 -11.34
CA TYR A 155 -14.23 0.05 -11.33
C TYR A 155 -13.95 -0.61 -12.69
N GLU A 156 -13.85 0.15 -13.78
CA GLU A 156 -13.56 -0.39 -15.13
C GLU A 156 -12.24 -1.19 -15.21
N HIS A 157 -11.32 -0.95 -14.28
CA HIS A 157 -10.05 -1.65 -14.20
C HIS A 157 -10.07 -2.86 -13.26
N ALA A 158 -11.15 -3.10 -12.51
CA ALA A 158 -11.29 -4.25 -11.64
C ALA A 158 -11.27 -5.57 -12.45
N TYR A 159 -10.93 -6.66 -11.78
CA TYR A 159 -11.04 -8.00 -12.35
C TYR A 159 -12.36 -8.62 -11.90
N ALA A 160 -13.19 -9.05 -12.84
CA ALA A 160 -14.39 -9.82 -12.56
C ALA A 160 -14.22 -11.27 -13.01
N ASN A 161 -14.89 -12.18 -12.31
CA ASN A 161 -15.06 -13.57 -12.70
C ASN A 161 -16.53 -13.97 -12.51
N ASP A 162 -17.16 -14.42 -13.58
CA ASP A 162 -18.59 -14.78 -13.56
C ASP A 162 -18.86 -16.16 -13.01
N ASP A 163 -17.92 -17.08 -13.17
CA ASP A 163 -18.09 -18.48 -12.78
C ASP A 163 -18.21 -18.57 -11.24
N PHE A 164 -17.40 -17.79 -10.53
CA PHE A 164 -17.36 -17.69 -9.08
C PHE A 164 -17.98 -16.38 -8.55
N LYS A 165 -18.60 -15.58 -9.42
CA LYS A 165 -19.35 -14.34 -9.07
C LYS A 165 -18.60 -13.40 -8.11
N PHE A 166 -17.38 -13.01 -8.46
CA PHE A 166 -16.61 -12.05 -7.66
C PHE A 166 -15.92 -10.97 -8.49
N ILE A 167 -15.72 -9.81 -7.86
CA ILE A 167 -14.98 -8.66 -8.36
C ILE A 167 -13.84 -8.38 -7.41
N ILE A 168 -12.64 -8.22 -7.94
CA ILE A 168 -11.49 -7.73 -7.18
C ILE A 168 -10.97 -6.42 -7.73
N CYS A 169 -10.94 -5.40 -6.86
CA CYS A 169 -10.47 -4.06 -7.18
C CYS A 169 -9.00 -4.09 -7.60
N ARG A 170 -8.68 -3.47 -8.74
CA ARG A 170 -7.31 -3.42 -9.26
C ARG A 170 -6.56 -2.22 -8.66
N VAL A 171 -6.15 -2.37 -7.41
CA VAL A 171 -5.21 -1.42 -6.80
C VAL A 171 -3.77 -1.75 -7.23
N LEU A 172 -3.08 -0.78 -7.79
CA LEU A 172 -1.70 -0.96 -8.24
C LEU A 172 -0.72 -0.98 -7.07
N LYS A 173 0.27 -1.87 -7.18
CA LYS A 173 1.31 -2.15 -6.16
C LYS A 173 0.80 -2.85 -4.90
N VAL A 174 -0.38 -3.46 -5.00
CA VAL A 174 -1.08 -4.18 -3.93
C VAL A 174 -1.39 -5.63 -4.32
N GLY A 175 -0.46 -6.29 -5.02
CA GLY A 175 -0.66 -7.68 -5.47
C GLY A 175 -1.59 -7.86 -6.68
N SER A 176 -2.06 -6.79 -7.33
CA SER A 176 -2.93 -6.87 -8.52
C SER A 176 -2.40 -7.75 -9.66
N PHE A 177 -1.07 -7.84 -9.84
CA PHE A 177 -0.48 -8.75 -10.81
C PHE A 177 -0.64 -10.23 -10.43
N SER A 178 -0.54 -10.57 -9.15
CA SER A 178 -0.75 -11.93 -8.65
C SER A 178 -2.22 -12.29 -8.68
N TRP A 179 -3.11 -11.37 -8.29
CA TRP A 179 -4.56 -11.54 -8.45
C TRP A 179 -4.97 -11.75 -9.91
N ARG A 180 -4.33 -11.06 -10.86
CA ARG A 180 -4.53 -11.35 -12.28
C ARG A 180 -4.14 -12.79 -12.67
N LYS A 181 -3.07 -13.35 -12.08
CA LYS A 181 -2.70 -14.76 -12.31
C LYS A 181 -3.76 -15.71 -11.78
N VAL A 182 -4.28 -15.43 -10.58
CA VAL A 182 -5.42 -16.15 -9.98
C VAL A 182 -6.61 -16.14 -10.94
N ILE A 183 -7.11 -14.97 -11.33
CA ILE A 183 -8.25 -14.84 -12.26
C ILE A 183 -8.01 -15.63 -13.55
N ARG A 184 -6.82 -15.50 -14.15
CA ARG A 184 -6.49 -16.23 -15.38
C ARG A 184 -6.48 -17.75 -15.19
N SER A 185 -6.07 -18.24 -14.03
CA SER A 185 -6.08 -19.68 -13.72
C SER A 185 -7.49 -20.24 -13.48
N LEU A 186 -8.46 -19.38 -13.19
CA LEU A 186 -9.85 -19.79 -13.01
C LEU A 186 -10.56 -20.09 -14.33
N TYR A 187 -10.13 -19.49 -15.43
CA TYR A 187 -10.72 -19.74 -16.74
C TYR A 187 -10.13 -20.96 -17.44
N ASP A 188 -10.99 -21.76 -18.07
CA ASP A 188 -10.57 -22.89 -18.90
C ASP A 188 -9.73 -22.43 -20.10
N LYS A 189 -8.68 -23.19 -20.41
CA LYS A 189 -7.79 -22.90 -21.55
C LYS A 189 -8.61 -22.92 -22.85
N GLY A 190 -8.84 -21.75 -23.44
CA GLY A 190 -9.56 -21.60 -24.71
C GLY A 190 -10.99 -21.08 -24.58
N SER A 191 -11.50 -20.84 -23.37
CA SER A 191 -12.78 -20.14 -23.20
C SER A 191 -12.71 -18.72 -23.78
N PRO A 192 -13.85 -18.11 -24.15
CA PRO A 192 -13.90 -16.71 -24.60
C PRO A 192 -13.31 -15.73 -23.56
N ALA A 193 -13.42 -16.07 -22.27
CA ALA A 193 -12.82 -15.34 -21.16
C ALA A 193 -11.29 -15.57 -21.05
N PHE A 194 -10.78 -16.70 -21.53
CA PHE A 194 -9.35 -17.01 -21.66
C PHE A 194 -8.77 -16.45 -22.97
N LYS A 195 -8.65 -15.12 -23.09
CA LYS A 195 -7.92 -14.53 -24.22
C LYS A 195 -6.42 -14.83 -24.08
N LYS A 196 -5.87 -15.70 -24.95
CA LYS A 196 -4.44 -16.10 -24.99
C LYS A 196 -3.45 -14.90 -24.98
N LYS A 197 -3.87 -13.72 -25.42
CA LYS A 197 -3.05 -12.50 -25.56
C LYS A 197 -3.62 -11.25 -24.86
N GLN A 198 -4.24 -11.34 -23.68
CA GLN A 198 -4.47 -10.11 -22.89
C GLN A 198 -3.11 -9.50 -22.46
N LYS A 199 -2.74 -8.37 -23.07
CA LYS A 199 -1.58 -7.56 -22.67
C LYS A 199 -1.89 -6.84 -21.34
N MET A 200 -0.84 -6.40 -20.65
CA MET A 200 -0.90 -5.67 -19.36
C MET A 200 -1.79 -4.41 -19.38
N GLY A 201 -2.12 -3.89 -20.57
CA GLY A 201 -2.95 -2.70 -20.79
C GLY A 201 -4.31 -2.97 -21.44
N ASP A 202 -4.70 -4.23 -21.67
CA ASP A 202 -5.99 -4.59 -22.28
C ASP A 202 -7.10 -4.56 -21.21
N TYR A 203 -7.25 -3.39 -20.58
CA TYR A 203 -8.39 -3.06 -19.73
C TYR A 203 -9.33 -2.13 -20.50
N PRO A 204 -10.64 -2.30 -20.35
CA PRO A 204 -11.28 -3.16 -19.34
C PRO A 204 -11.33 -4.64 -19.77
N ILE A 205 -11.42 -5.56 -18.80
CA ILE A 205 -11.68 -6.99 -19.09
C ILE A 205 -13.11 -7.17 -19.65
N ARG A 206 -13.98 -6.17 -19.47
CA ARG A 206 -15.30 -6.06 -20.10
C ARG A 206 -15.63 -4.62 -20.45
N GLU A 207 -16.16 -4.38 -21.64
CA GLU A 207 -17.01 -3.21 -21.85
C GLU A 207 -18.29 -3.45 -21.06
N TYR A 208 -18.44 -2.72 -19.97
CA TYR A 208 -19.66 -2.71 -19.20
C TYR A 208 -20.64 -1.73 -19.84
N ASP A 209 -21.83 -2.17 -20.22
CA ASP A 209 -22.97 -1.26 -20.22
C ASP A 209 -23.34 -0.89 -18.77
N ASN A 210 -24.22 0.09 -18.59
CA ASN A 210 -24.55 0.59 -17.25
C ASN A 210 -25.29 -0.45 -16.41
N GLU A 211 -26.15 -1.28 -17.02
CA GLU A 211 -26.91 -2.29 -16.29
C GLU A 211 -26.02 -3.45 -15.85
N THR A 212 -25.16 -3.96 -16.74
CA THR A 212 -24.21 -5.01 -16.38
C THR A 212 -23.29 -4.56 -15.26
N PHE A 213 -22.82 -3.31 -15.28
CA PHE A 213 -22.00 -2.77 -14.19
C PHE A 213 -22.73 -2.77 -12.84
N LEU A 214 -23.99 -2.30 -12.82
CA LEU A 214 -24.79 -2.25 -11.59
C LEU A 214 -25.10 -3.66 -11.07
N VAL A 215 -25.54 -4.56 -11.95
CA VAL A 215 -25.90 -5.94 -11.60
C VAL A 215 -24.69 -6.70 -11.07
N GLU A 216 -23.53 -6.63 -11.72
CA GLU A 216 -22.34 -7.32 -11.22
C GLU A 216 -21.89 -6.72 -9.87
N LEU A 217 -21.84 -5.40 -9.73
CA LEU A 217 -21.38 -4.77 -8.50
C LEU A 217 -22.34 -5.00 -7.32
N GLU A 218 -23.65 -5.11 -7.56
CA GLU A 218 -24.64 -5.49 -6.54
C GLU A 218 -24.49 -6.96 -6.14
N ASN A 219 -24.39 -7.86 -7.11
CA ASN A 219 -24.56 -9.30 -6.87
C ASN A 219 -23.26 -10.10 -6.73
N TYR A 220 -22.10 -9.53 -7.07
CA TYR A 220 -20.82 -10.24 -6.97
C TYR A 220 -20.14 -9.93 -5.64
N THR A 221 -19.39 -10.92 -5.14
CA THR A 221 -18.50 -10.75 -3.98
C THR A 221 -17.43 -9.71 -4.32
N LYS A 222 -17.38 -8.60 -3.57
CA LYS A 222 -16.46 -7.49 -3.79
C LYS A 222 -15.25 -7.60 -2.86
N ILE A 223 -14.07 -7.63 -3.45
CA ILE A 223 -12.81 -7.83 -2.74
C ILE A 223 -11.90 -6.61 -2.97
N LEU A 224 -11.44 -6.00 -1.86
CA LEU A 224 -10.46 -4.92 -1.87
C LEU A 224 -9.16 -5.39 -1.23
N PHE A 225 -8.03 -5.18 -1.92
CA PHE A 225 -6.71 -5.35 -1.32
C PHE A 225 -6.06 -4.01 -1.06
N VAL A 226 -5.39 -3.91 0.09
CA VAL A 226 -4.61 -2.75 0.53
C VAL A 226 -3.18 -3.16 0.90
N ARG A 227 -2.28 -2.18 1.05
CA ARG A 227 -0.88 -2.40 1.45
C ARG A 227 -0.40 -1.22 2.27
N GLU A 228 0.57 -1.44 3.14
CA GLU A 228 1.27 -0.40 3.88
C GLU A 228 1.73 0.73 2.92
N PRO A 229 1.35 2.00 3.19
CA PRO A 229 1.56 3.11 2.25
C PRO A 229 3.02 3.35 1.82
N PHE A 230 3.99 3.27 2.74
CA PHE A 230 5.41 3.48 2.41
C PHE A 230 5.95 2.37 1.50
N ALA A 231 5.56 1.12 1.76
CA ALA A 231 5.88 -0.04 0.93
C ALA A 231 5.24 0.06 -0.46
N ARG A 232 3.98 0.53 -0.54
CA ARG A 232 3.27 0.76 -1.81
C ARG A 232 3.96 1.83 -2.65
N LEU A 233 4.30 2.96 -2.03
CA LEU A 233 4.99 4.08 -2.69
C LEU A 233 6.36 3.67 -3.24
N LEU A 234 7.17 2.97 -2.44
CA LEU A 234 8.49 2.51 -2.88
C LEU A 234 8.38 1.51 -4.04
N SER A 235 7.39 0.62 -3.98
CA SER A 235 7.11 -0.33 -5.07
C SER A 235 6.76 0.41 -6.37
N ALA A 236 6.02 1.52 -6.29
CA ALA A 236 5.70 2.37 -7.45
C ALA A 236 6.95 3.02 -8.05
N TYR A 237 7.80 3.63 -7.22
CA TYR A 237 9.05 4.25 -7.67
C TYR A 237 9.96 3.24 -8.36
N ARG A 238 10.24 2.10 -7.70
CA ARG A 238 11.13 1.06 -8.22
C ARG A 238 10.63 0.53 -9.56
N ASP A 239 9.34 0.24 -9.66
CA ASP A 239 8.73 -0.25 -10.91
C ASP A 239 8.91 0.71 -12.08
N LYS A 240 8.79 2.03 -11.85
CA LYS A 240 8.84 3.02 -12.93
C LYS A 240 10.23 3.56 -13.23
N TYR A 241 11.06 3.79 -12.21
CA TYR A 241 12.31 4.55 -12.37
C TYR A 241 13.58 3.75 -12.09
N VAL A 242 13.46 2.56 -11.49
CA VAL A 242 14.59 1.62 -11.32
C VAL A 242 14.51 0.53 -12.39
N GLU A 243 13.38 -0.16 -12.46
CA GLU A 243 13.12 -1.27 -13.39
C GLU A 243 12.66 -0.79 -14.77
N LEU A 244 12.30 0.49 -14.88
CA LEU A 244 11.91 1.14 -16.13
C LEU A 244 10.74 0.45 -16.83
N ARG A 245 9.80 -0.12 -16.06
CA ARG A 245 8.61 -0.75 -16.66
C ARG A 245 7.73 0.30 -17.31
N HIS A 246 7.33 0.00 -18.54
CA HIS A 246 6.63 0.93 -19.43
C HIS A 246 7.45 2.18 -19.78
N PHE A 247 8.78 2.17 -19.74
CA PHE A 247 9.55 3.19 -20.45
C PHE A 247 9.37 3.04 -21.98
N PRO A 248 9.29 4.15 -22.76
CA PRO A 248 9.50 5.54 -22.37
C PRO A 248 8.25 6.29 -21.88
N TYR A 249 7.11 5.65 -21.65
CA TYR A 249 5.86 6.34 -21.24
C TYR A 249 6.03 7.18 -19.96
N TYR A 250 6.80 6.69 -18.97
CA TYR A 250 7.07 7.41 -17.71
C TYR A 250 8.21 8.43 -17.79
N LYS A 251 8.95 8.47 -18.92
CA LYS A 251 10.09 9.37 -19.11
C LYS A 251 9.69 10.84 -19.01
N PRO A 252 8.60 11.34 -19.62
CA PRO A 252 8.21 12.75 -19.52
C PRO A 252 7.93 13.19 -18.08
N ILE A 253 7.28 12.35 -17.27
CA ILE A 253 7.04 12.62 -15.85
C ILE A 253 8.39 12.71 -15.12
N GLY A 254 9.27 11.72 -15.31
CA GLY A 254 10.59 11.74 -14.68
C GLY A 254 11.45 12.93 -15.10
N SER A 255 11.38 13.35 -16.37
CA SER A 255 12.07 14.55 -16.86
C SER A 255 11.56 15.83 -16.19
N LYS A 256 10.24 15.95 -15.96
CA LYS A 256 9.65 17.07 -15.21
C LYS A 256 10.12 17.08 -13.75
N ILE A 257 10.22 15.91 -13.12
CA ILE A 257 10.72 15.77 -11.75
C ILE A 257 12.17 16.26 -11.65
N ILE A 258 13.04 15.79 -12.55
CA ILE A 258 14.46 16.21 -12.57
C ILE A 258 14.57 17.72 -12.77
N GLN A 259 13.81 18.29 -13.73
CA GLN A 259 13.82 19.74 -13.97
C GLN A 259 13.36 20.55 -12.74
N ALA A 260 12.44 20.01 -11.95
CA ALA A 260 11.89 20.70 -10.79
C ALA A 260 12.84 20.73 -9.59
N PHE A 261 13.66 19.69 -9.38
CA PHE A 261 14.41 19.52 -8.13
C PHE A 261 15.93 19.44 -8.28
N ARG A 262 16.46 19.18 -9.47
CA ARG A 262 17.90 19.05 -9.69
C ARG A 262 18.51 20.35 -10.20
N GLN A 263 19.23 21.05 -9.33
CA GLN A 263 19.95 22.27 -9.69
C GLN A 263 21.02 21.98 -10.75
N GLY A 264 21.09 22.81 -11.79
CA GLY A 264 22.10 22.67 -12.86
C GLY A 264 21.98 21.39 -13.70
N ALA A 265 20.81 20.73 -13.72
CA ALA A 265 20.63 19.48 -14.45
C ALA A 265 20.99 19.62 -15.94
N THR A 266 21.93 18.80 -16.41
CA THR A 266 22.32 18.74 -17.82
C THR A 266 21.16 18.24 -18.68
N ARG A 267 21.17 18.58 -19.98
CA ARG A 267 20.19 18.05 -20.93
C ARG A 267 20.17 16.52 -20.95
N ARG A 268 21.33 15.87 -20.78
CA ARG A 268 21.45 14.41 -20.69
C ARG A 268 20.71 13.85 -19.47
N GLN A 269 20.87 14.47 -18.30
CA GLN A 269 20.18 14.06 -17.08
C GLN A 269 18.67 14.23 -17.22
N ILE A 270 18.20 15.38 -17.71
CA ILE A 270 16.77 15.62 -17.96
C ILE A 270 16.20 14.60 -18.94
N ASN A 271 16.91 14.36 -20.06
CA ASN A 271 16.49 13.40 -21.10
C ASN A 271 16.56 11.94 -20.63
N SER A 272 17.21 11.64 -19.50
CA SER A 272 17.15 10.29 -18.92
C SER A 272 15.75 9.97 -18.39
N GLY A 273 15.05 10.97 -17.83
CA GLY A 273 13.76 10.79 -17.14
C GLY A 273 13.84 9.89 -15.91
N LYS A 274 15.01 9.76 -15.29
CA LYS A 274 15.26 8.90 -14.12
C LYS A 274 15.57 9.77 -12.87
N PRO A 275 14.55 10.26 -12.14
CA PRO A 275 14.76 10.99 -10.90
C PRO A 275 15.26 10.07 -9.78
N THR A 276 15.92 10.64 -8.77
CA THR A 276 16.21 9.94 -7.52
C THR A 276 14.93 9.66 -6.75
N PHE A 277 14.98 8.77 -5.75
CA PHE A 277 13.82 8.49 -4.91
C PHE A 277 13.36 9.74 -4.16
N GLU A 278 14.29 10.52 -3.60
CA GLU A 278 13.95 11.77 -2.91
C GLU A 278 13.32 12.80 -3.85
N GLU A 279 13.85 12.98 -5.08
CA GLU A 279 13.27 13.87 -6.09
C GLU A 279 11.83 13.43 -6.43
N PHE A 280 11.59 12.13 -6.55
CA PHE A 280 10.26 11.57 -6.77
C PHE A 280 9.31 11.81 -5.58
N VAL A 281 9.76 11.58 -4.34
CA VAL A 281 8.97 11.88 -3.14
C VAL A 281 8.63 13.36 -3.07
N LYS A 282 9.63 14.24 -3.25
CA LYS A 282 9.45 15.70 -3.30
C LYS A 282 8.42 16.11 -4.35
N TRP A 283 8.40 15.46 -5.51
CA TRP A 283 7.38 15.69 -6.54
C TRP A 283 5.97 15.36 -6.04
N LEU A 284 5.79 14.20 -5.41
CA LEU A 284 4.48 13.73 -4.96
C LEU A 284 3.91 14.55 -3.81
N VAL A 285 4.76 15.01 -2.89
CA VAL A 285 4.32 15.75 -1.71
C VAL A 285 4.34 17.27 -1.89
N ARG A 286 4.76 17.77 -3.06
CA ARG A 286 4.75 19.21 -3.37
C ARG A 286 3.35 19.80 -3.36
N ASP A 287 2.39 19.04 -3.85
CA ASP A 287 0.97 19.38 -3.83
C ASP A 287 0.19 18.19 -3.27
N PRO A 288 0.08 18.11 -1.94
CA PRO A 288 -0.53 16.97 -1.28
C PRO A 288 -2.06 16.95 -1.45
N ASP A 289 -2.67 18.07 -1.81
CA ASP A 289 -4.10 18.18 -2.09
C ASP A 289 -4.42 17.87 -3.56
N ASN A 290 -3.40 17.89 -4.44
CA ASN A 290 -3.52 17.29 -5.76
C ASN A 290 -3.58 15.76 -5.68
N ARG A 291 -4.83 15.32 -5.67
CA ARG A 291 -5.25 13.92 -5.70
C ARG A 291 -5.29 13.35 -7.11
N GLU A 292 -5.17 14.17 -8.14
CA GLU A 292 -4.96 13.70 -9.50
C GLU A 292 -3.51 13.25 -9.69
N GLY A 293 -3.32 12.07 -10.24
CA GLY A 293 -2.00 11.48 -10.34
C GLY A 293 -2.05 10.09 -10.95
N ASP A 294 -0.89 9.58 -11.29
CA ASP A 294 -0.77 8.24 -11.83
C ASP A 294 -1.30 7.19 -10.85
N TYR A 295 -2.05 6.22 -11.37
CA TYR A 295 -2.71 5.17 -10.60
C TYR A 295 -1.75 4.32 -9.75
N HIS A 296 -0.44 4.31 -10.04
CA HIS A 296 0.54 3.55 -9.27
C HIS A 296 0.89 4.19 -7.93
N TRP A 297 0.70 5.49 -7.74
CA TRP A 297 1.06 6.22 -6.51
C TRP A 297 -0.03 7.19 -6.02
N ARG A 298 -1.19 7.22 -6.66
CA ARG A 298 -2.37 7.93 -6.15
C ARG A 298 -2.90 7.27 -4.86
N PRO A 299 -3.35 8.03 -3.85
CA PRO A 299 -4.04 7.49 -2.67
C PRO A 299 -5.23 6.60 -3.05
N LEU A 300 -5.42 5.49 -2.35
CA LEU A 300 -6.49 4.53 -2.59
C LEU A 300 -7.85 5.11 -2.27
N PHE A 301 -7.97 5.94 -1.24
CA PHE A 301 -9.25 6.48 -0.77
C PHE A 301 -10.09 7.13 -1.88
N ASP A 302 -9.45 7.74 -2.87
CA ASP A 302 -10.13 8.37 -4.01
C ASP A 302 -10.71 7.36 -5.02
N TRP A 303 -10.39 6.08 -4.86
CA TRP A 303 -10.73 4.96 -5.73
C TRP A 303 -11.49 3.95 -4.92
N TYR A 304 -12.42 3.24 -5.55
CA TYR A 304 -13.10 2.11 -4.93
C TYR A 304 -13.95 2.45 -3.67
N HIS A 305 -14.04 3.72 -3.27
CA HIS A 305 -15.02 4.26 -2.32
C HIS A 305 -15.16 3.42 -1.03
N PRO A 306 -14.07 3.14 -0.29
CA PRO A 306 -14.06 2.16 0.80
C PRO A 306 -15.00 2.49 1.97
N CYS A 307 -15.44 3.75 2.11
CA CYS A 307 -16.42 4.15 3.12
C CYS A 307 -17.87 3.90 2.71
N GLU A 308 -18.16 3.91 1.41
CA GLU A 308 -19.54 3.91 0.91
C GLU A 308 -19.87 2.58 0.20
N MET A 309 -18.91 1.95 -0.46
CA MET A 309 -19.09 0.64 -1.08
C MET A 309 -19.10 -0.47 -0.03
N HIS A 310 -20.02 -1.42 -0.18
CA HIS A 310 -19.98 -2.65 0.59
C HIS A 310 -18.89 -3.57 0.05
N TYR A 311 -17.87 -3.89 0.86
CA TYR A 311 -16.88 -4.90 0.53
C TYR A 311 -17.16 -6.16 1.34
N ASP A 312 -17.21 -7.29 0.64
CA ASP A 312 -17.38 -8.61 1.26
C ASP A 312 -16.07 -9.11 1.87
N TYR A 313 -14.93 -8.65 1.33
CA TYR A 313 -13.61 -8.95 1.87
C TYR A 313 -12.61 -7.82 1.69
N ILE A 314 -11.82 -7.55 2.73
CA ILE A 314 -10.72 -6.59 2.70
C ILE A 314 -9.42 -7.30 3.08
N GLY A 315 -8.55 -7.49 2.10
CA GLY A 315 -7.24 -8.15 2.24
C GLY A 315 -6.09 -7.16 2.40
N LYS A 316 -4.99 -7.63 3.01
CA LYS A 316 -3.73 -6.88 3.09
C LYS A 316 -2.65 -7.60 2.30
N LEU A 317 -1.78 -6.88 1.59
CA LEU A 317 -0.72 -7.54 0.82
C LEU A 317 0.26 -8.29 1.74
N GLU A 318 0.45 -7.78 2.95
CA GLU A 318 1.28 -8.35 4.01
C GLU A 318 0.80 -9.74 4.43
N THR A 319 -0.51 -10.00 4.36
CA THR A 319 -1.15 -11.29 4.71
C THR A 319 -1.76 -11.98 3.49
N ALA A 320 -1.35 -11.61 2.27
CA ALA A 320 -2.03 -12.02 1.04
C ALA A 320 -2.17 -13.53 0.84
N THR A 321 -1.22 -14.33 1.35
CA THR A 321 -1.28 -15.79 1.25
C THR A 321 -2.46 -16.36 2.05
N GLU A 322 -2.60 -15.96 3.31
CA GLU A 322 -3.72 -16.38 4.16
C GLU A 322 -5.04 -15.78 3.68
N ASP A 323 -5.02 -14.49 3.32
CA ASP A 323 -6.19 -13.80 2.79
C ASP A 323 -6.73 -14.51 1.53
N ALA A 324 -5.85 -14.87 0.60
CA ALA A 324 -6.24 -15.57 -0.62
C ALA A 324 -6.77 -16.98 -0.33
N ARG A 325 -6.14 -17.75 0.58
CA ARG A 325 -6.63 -19.07 0.98
C ARG A 325 -8.06 -18.98 1.51
N TYR A 326 -8.34 -18.03 2.40
CA TYR A 326 -9.67 -17.84 2.94
C TYR A 326 -10.67 -17.40 1.87
N ILE A 327 -10.29 -16.47 0.99
CA ILE A 327 -11.13 -16.05 -0.15
C ILE A 327 -11.48 -17.25 -1.04
N PHE A 328 -10.52 -18.13 -1.34
CA PHE A 328 -10.79 -19.30 -2.17
C PHE A 328 -11.81 -20.24 -1.53
N LYS A 329 -11.71 -20.47 -0.22
CA LYS A 329 -12.70 -21.26 0.54
C LYS A 329 -14.08 -20.59 0.55
N MET A 330 -14.13 -19.28 0.81
CA MET A 330 -15.37 -18.49 0.80
C MET A 330 -16.09 -18.53 -0.56
N LEU A 331 -15.32 -18.51 -1.66
CA LEU A 331 -15.85 -18.54 -3.03
C LEU A 331 -16.09 -19.96 -3.58
N GLY A 332 -15.78 -21.02 -2.82
CA GLY A 332 -15.86 -22.40 -3.31
C GLY A 332 -14.86 -22.73 -4.43
N ILE A 333 -13.70 -22.08 -4.42
CA ILE A 333 -12.61 -22.33 -5.37
C ILE A 333 -11.69 -23.41 -4.81
N ASP A 334 -11.98 -24.68 -5.13
CA ASP A 334 -11.20 -25.82 -4.62
C ASP A 334 -9.90 -26.08 -5.40
N LYS A 335 -9.81 -25.59 -6.63
CA LYS A 335 -8.67 -25.83 -7.53
C LYS A 335 -7.43 -24.98 -7.23
N LEU A 336 -7.51 -24.06 -6.27
CA LEU A 336 -6.41 -23.17 -5.88
C LEU A 336 -6.20 -23.25 -4.37
N GLU A 337 -5.05 -23.75 -3.96
CA GLU A 337 -4.68 -23.79 -2.53
C GLU A 337 -3.77 -22.64 -2.13
N THR A 338 -2.98 -22.09 -3.08
CA THR A 338 -1.96 -21.08 -2.77
C THR A 338 -2.11 -19.84 -3.63
N TYR A 339 -1.97 -18.68 -3.00
CA TYR A 339 -1.73 -17.43 -3.71
C TYR A 339 -0.45 -17.58 -4.55
N PRO A 340 -0.47 -17.26 -5.86
CA PRO A 340 0.69 -17.48 -6.73
C PRO A 340 1.93 -16.81 -6.14
N SER A 341 2.92 -17.63 -5.77
CA SER A 341 4.10 -17.15 -5.07
C SER A 341 4.79 -16.06 -5.88
N THR A 342 5.30 -15.06 -5.17
CA THR A 342 6.08 -13.98 -5.74
C THR A 342 7.51 -14.42 -6.05
N GLU A 343 7.81 -15.69 -6.35
CA GLU A 343 9.19 -16.14 -6.54
C GLU A 343 9.95 -15.36 -7.64
N THR A 344 9.24 -14.94 -8.68
CA THR A 344 9.76 -14.02 -9.71
C THR A 344 9.71 -12.53 -9.31
N HIS A 345 9.06 -12.21 -8.20
CA HIS A 345 8.76 -10.87 -7.68
C HIS A 345 9.32 -10.54 -6.29
N HIS A 346 10.05 -11.42 -5.59
CA HIS A 346 10.77 -11.05 -4.36
C HIS A 346 11.75 -9.88 -4.61
N LYS A 347 12.24 -9.72 -5.85
CA LYS A 347 13.00 -8.53 -6.30
C LYS A 347 12.22 -7.20 -6.19
N PHE A 348 10.89 -7.24 -6.10
CA PHE A 348 9.99 -6.08 -6.04
C PHE A 348 9.17 -6.00 -4.76
N SER A 349 9.35 -6.94 -3.83
CA SER A 349 8.86 -6.77 -2.46
C SER A 349 9.62 -5.62 -1.82
N SER A 350 8.89 -4.73 -1.16
CA SER A 350 9.50 -3.66 -0.35
C SER A 350 9.81 -4.28 1.00
N THR A 351 10.78 -5.19 1.05
CA THR A 351 11.24 -5.81 2.32
C THR A 351 11.75 -4.73 3.25
N LYS A 352 11.86 -5.03 4.55
CA LYS A 352 12.42 -4.11 5.54
C LYS A 352 13.79 -3.55 5.09
N ASP A 353 14.68 -4.40 4.57
CA ASP A 353 15.99 -3.95 4.07
C ASP A 353 15.89 -3.00 2.86
N VAL A 354 14.96 -3.28 1.94
CA VAL A 354 14.74 -2.41 0.77
C VAL A 354 14.09 -1.09 1.20
N LEU A 355 13.16 -1.11 2.15
CA LEU A 355 12.59 0.10 2.74
C LEU A 355 13.69 0.95 3.38
N LYS A 356 14.53 0.34 4.23
CA LYS A 356 15.68 0.99 4.85
C LYS A 356 16.62 1.58 3.82
N GLN A 357 16.97 0.83 2.77
CA GLN A 357 17.87 1.29 1.71
C GLN A 357 17.38 2.59 1.09
N TYR A 358 16.09 2.72 0.78
CA TYR A 358 15.56 3.90 0.06
C TYR A 358 15.14 5.03 1.00
N TYR A 359 14.46 4.74 2.10
CA TYR A 359 13.97 5.77 3.02
C TYR A 359 15.07 6.37 3.90
N SER A 360 16.21 5.68 4.10
CA SER A 360 17.38 6.31 4.74
C SER A 360 18.04 7.41 3.89
N GLN A 361 17.73 7.49 2.59
CA GLN A 361 18.28 8.48 1.67
C GLN A 361 17.42 9.75 1.54
N ILE A 362 16.22 9.79 2.13
CA ILE A 362 15.33 10.95 2.04
C ILE A 362 15.44 11.82 3.28
N SER A 363 15.23 13.11 3.11
CA SER A 363 15.26 14.04 4.24
C SER A 363 14.06 13.78 5.19
N PRO A 364 14.27 13.74 6.54
CA PRO A 364 13.24 13.34 7.51
C PRO A 364 11.94 14.14 7.42
N GLU A 365 12.02 15.41 7.03
CA GLU A 365 10.87 16.31 6.88
C GLU A 365 9.89 15.91 5.76
N LEU A 366 10.26 14.94 4.92
CA LEU A 366 9.37 14.39 3.90
C LEU A 366 8.42 13.33 4.48
N VAL A 367 8.77 12.67 5.58
CA VAL A 367 7.95 11.63 6.23
C VAL A 367 6.55 12.13 6.59
N PRO A 368 6.38 13.21 7.38
CA PRO A 368 5.05 13.70 7.73
C PRO A 368 4.24 14.12 6.51
N LYS A 369 4.88 14.56 5.43
CA LYS A 369 4.20 14.93 4.19
C LYS A 369 3.71 13.70 3.41
N ILE A 370 4.46 12.59 3.42
CA ILE A 370 4.00 11.30 2.89
C ILE A 370 2.81 10.81 3.72
N VAL A 371 2.93 10.83 5.05
CA VAL A 371 1.83 10.44 5.97
C VAL A 371 0.58 11.26 5.67
N TYR A 372 0.70 12.58 5.56
CA TYR A 372 -0.45 13.44 5.23
C TYR A 372 -1.08 13.08 3.88
N ARG A 373 -0.26 12.80 2.84
CA ARG A 373 -0.75 12.44 1.50
C ARG A 373 -1.54 11.12 1.50
N TYR A 374 -1.16 10.15 2.32
CA TYR A 374 -1.79 8.81 2.41
C TYR A 374 -2.59 8.60 3.71
N ARG A 375 -2.94 9.68 4.42
CA ARG A 375 -3.53 9.65 5.77
C ARG A 375 -4.76 8.74 5.86
N GLU A 376 -5.59 8.73 4.83
CA GLU A 376 -6.81 7.92 4.80
C GLU A 376 -6.48 6.42 4.78
N GLU A 377 -5.38 6.01 4.12
CA GLU A 377 -4.95 4.62 4.13
C GLU A 377 -4.47 4.19 5.52
N PHE A 378 -3.75 5.06 6.24
CA PHE A 378 -3.34 4.79 7.62
C PHE A 378 -4.53 4.61 8.55
N VAL A 379 -5.48 5.55 8.49
CA VAL A 379 -6.65 5.59 9.37
C VAL A 379 -7.61 4.43 9.07
N LEU A 380 -8.02 4.26 7.81
CA LEU A 380 -9.06 3.28 7.46
C LEU A 380 -8.56 1.84 7.59
N PHE A 381 -7.31 1.57 7.22
CA PHE A 381 -6.79 0.20 7.16
C PHE A 381 -5.90 -0.18 8.34
N ASN A 382 -5.90 0.62 9.41
CA ASN A 382 -5.12 0.37 10.63
C ASN A 382 -3.62 0.17 10.37
N TYR A 383 -3.01 1.04 9.57
CA TYR A 383 -1.54 1.02 9.45
C TYR A 383 -0.95 1.94 10.51
N SER A 384 0.13 1.49 11.13
CA SER A 384 0.90 2.28 12.08
C SER A 384 1.50 3.50 11.38
N VAL A 385 1.32 4.67 11.97
CA VAL A 385 1.91 5.91 11.46
C VAL A 385 3.35 6.01 11.98
N PRO A 386 4.37 6.04 11.10
CA PRO A 386 5.75 6.16 11.53
C PRO A 386 5.98 7.51 12.22
N GLN A 387 6.56 7.48 13.43
CA GLN A 387 6.97 8.66 14.19
C GLN A 387 8.41 9.06 13.84
N THR A 388 9.23 8.07 13.49
CA THR A 388 10.61 8.22 13.06
C THR A 388 10.85 7.57 11.71
N LEU A 389 11.97 7.89 11.04
CA LEU A 389 12.35 7.21 9.80
C LEU A 389 12.51 5.70 10.01
N SER A 390 13.09 5.28 11.15
CA SER A 390 13.30 3.86 11.44
C SER A 390 12.02 3.05 11.49
N ASP A 391 10.92 3.64 11.93
CA ASP A 391 9.62 2.96 12.04
C ASP A 391 9.12 2.44 10.68
N ILE A 392 9.57 3.04 9.57
CA ILE A 392 9.18 2.64 8.21
C ILE A 392 9.66 1.23 7.87
N TRP A 393 10.78 0.78 8.45
CA TRP A 393 11.37 -0.55 8.18
C TRP A 393 11.53 -1.40 9.43
N SER A 394 10.91 -1.01 10.54
CA SER A 394 11.00 -1.72 11.81
C SER A 394 10.11 -2.96 11.87
#